data_AF-A0A0V0J7S6-F1
#
_entry.id   AF-A0A0V0J7S6-F1
#
_cell.length_a   1.000
_cell.length_b   1.000
_cell.length_c   1.000
_cell.angle_alpha   90.00
_cell.angle_beta   90.00
_cell.angle_gamma   90.00
#
_symmetry.space_group_name_H-M   'P 1'
#
loop_
_entity.id
_entity.type
_entity.pdbx_description
1 polymer ?
#
loop_
_entity_poly.entity_id
_entity_poly.type
_entity_poly.pdbx_seq_one_letter_code
_entity_poly.pdbx_strand_id
1 'polypeptide(L)'
;MLNQSNELFILSNRLVKIYPESAISWFATGSYYLATRKHDLAKRHLRKATQQDRRFGPAWLALGHAYAADNEHDQAIAAYCTAAQIVRCSHIPMMYIGVEYSASNNHILSERFLKYARERNPNDPAILHELGSLAFKSKRYTEALDLLKHAYSIALELSDQVLAPYWEPLLNNLAHVYRELGDYEQALKLHFAALNLVENSPSTLESMGLIYAMTNRFEEAVRAFQTAISFHARLGDVKFASKMLNLCMKQLVKDTDTRETEVPPGRGILESPPPSAFLPIPLQLPGEEPVLGVPSIKADMDVVYHPTQPACDKDVSDSVDDDDDVSMEFV
;
A
#
# COMPACT_ATOMS: atom_id res chain seq x y z
N MET A 1 9.56 -7.47 -3.28
CA MET A 1 10.88 -6.81 -3.09
C MET A 1 11.63 -7.57 -2.01
N LEU A 2 12.69 -8.31 -2.35
CA LEU A 2 13.39 -9.22 -1.43
C LEU A 2 14.17 -8.53 -0.28
N ASN A 3 14.04 -7.21 -0.11
CA ASN A 3 14.69 -6.36 0.91
C ASN A 3 16.20 -6.63 1.15
N GLN A 4 16.91 -7.17 0.16
CA GLN A 4 18.35 -7.44 0.18
C GLN A 4 19.16 -6.17 -0.14
N SER A 5 18.98 -5.12 0.66
CA SER A 5 19.66 -3.82 0.44
C SER A 5 21.19 -3.92 0.56
N ASN A 6 21.70 -4.84 1.39
CA ASN A 6 23.13 -5.07 1.59
C ASN A 6 23.81 -5.68 0.36
N GLU A 7 23.18 -6.66 -0.28
CA GLU A 7 23.71 -7.28 -1.49
C GLU A 7 23.70 -6.29 -2.66
N LEU A 8 22.61 -5.52 -2.79
CA LEU A 8 22.49 -4.47 -3.79
C LEU A 8 23.55 -3.37 -3.60
N PHE A 9 23.93 -3.04 -2.37
CA PHE A 9 25.04 -2.13 -2.08
C PHE A 9 26.39 -2.66 -2.55
N ILE A 10 26.69 -3.92 -2.25
CA ILE A 10 27.96 -4.55 -2.65
C ILE A 10 28.04 -4.64 -4.18
N LEU A 11 26.94 -5.07 -4.80
CA LEU A 11 26.84 -5.20 -6.25
C LEU A 11 26.98 -3.85 -6.95
N SER A 12 26.25 -2.82 -6.52
CA SER A 12 26.31 -1.48 -7.12
C SER A 12 27.71 -0.88 -7.03
N ASN A 13 28.37 -0.97 -5.87
CA ASN A 13 29.76 -0.50 -5.73
C ASN A 13 30.76 -1.26 -6.61
N ARG A 14 30.57 -2.57 -6.78
CA ARG A 14 31.39 -3.37 -7.69
C ARG A 14 31.18 -2.94 -9.14
N LEU A 15 29.92 -2.76 -9.56
CA LEU A 15 29.57 -2.33 -10.91
C LEU A 15 30.13 -0.95 -11.23
N VAL A 16 30.07 0.01 -10.31
CA VAL A 16 30.64 1.35 -10.52
C VAL A 16 32.16 1.31 -10.67
N LYS A 17 32.86 0.40 -9.96
CA LYS A 17 34.31 0.23 -10.09
C LYS A 17 34.74 -0.41 -11.42
N ILE A 18 33.97 -1.39 -11.90
CA ILE A 18 34.32 -2.15 -13.11
C ILE A 18 33.80 -1.43 -14.38
N TYR A 19 32.61 -0.83 -14.31
CA TYR A 19 31.91 -0.22 -15.44
C TYR A 19 31.38 1.19 -15.07
N PRO A 20 32.25 2.21 -14.92
CA PRO A 20 31.84 3.55 -14.50
C PRO A 20 31.00 4.30 -15.55
N GLU A 21 31.15 3.98 -16.83
CA GLU A 21 30.40 4.61 -17.94
C GLU A 21 29.07 3.89 -18.24
N SER A 22 28.82 2.72 -17.64
CA SER A 22 27.56 2.00 -17.87
C SER A 22 26.41 2.61 -17.06
N ALA A 23 25.27 2.83 -17.73
CA ALA A 23 24.04 3.28 -17.07
C ALA A 23 23.54 2.29 -16.00
N ILE A 24 23.78 0.99 -16.19
CA ILE A 24 23.35 -0.08 -15.27
C ILE A 24 24.01 0.07 -13.89
N SER A 25 25.29 0.47 -13.85
CA SER A 25 26.03 0.69 -12.61
C SER A 25 25.41 1.79 -11.75
N TRP A 26 25.08 2.91 -12.40
CA TRP A 26 24.44 4.06 -11.73
C TRP A 26 22.99 3.78 -11.37
N PHE A 27 22.28 3.00 -12.20
CA PHE A 27 20.95 2.51 -11.90
C PHE A 27 20.92 1.62 -10.67
N ALA A 28 21.83 0.64 -10.56
CA ALA A 28 21.92 -0.22 -9.39
C ALA A 28 22.19 0.59 -8.11
N THR A 29 23.07 1.59 -8.19
CA THR A 29 23.35 2.52 -7.07
C THR A 29 22.12 3.36 -6.72
N GLY A 30 21.40 3.87 -7.72
CA GLY A 30 20.15 4.61 -7.55
C GLY A 30 19.06 3.78 -6.89
N SER A 31 18.86 2.54 -7.35
CA SER A 31 17.92 1.57 -6.79
C SER A 31 18.25 1.20 -5.34
N TYR A 32 19.54 1.10 -4.98
CA TYR A 32 19.94 0.96 -3.59
C TYR A 32 19.51 2.16 -2.74
N TYR A 33 19.74 3.39 -3.21
CA TYR A 33 19.33 4.57 -2.47
C TYR A 33 17.81 4.73 -2.38
N LEU A 34 17.06 4.28 -3.39
CA LEU A 34 15.60 4.16 -3.31
C LEU A 34 15.17 3.17 -2.21
N ALA A 35 15.77 1.98 -2.18
CA ALA A 35 15.46 0.97 -1.16
C ALA A 35 15.77 1.47 0.26
N THR A 36 16.82 2.27 0.43
CA THR A 36 17.19 2.89 1.72
C THR A 36 16.45 4.19 2.03
N ARG A 37 15.46 4.59 1.20
CA ARG A 37 14.67 5.83 1.32
C ARG A 37 15.50 7.12 1.34
N LYS A 38 16.66 7.13 0.68
CA LYS A 38 17.51 8.32 0.49
C LYS A 38 17.25 8.92 -0.89
N HIS A 39 16.10 9.58 -1.04
CA HIS A 39 15.58 9.98 -2.34
C HIS A 39 16.49 10.99 -3.07
N ASP A 40 17.08 11.96 -2.35
CA ASP A 40 18.00 12.94 -2.97
C ASP A 40 19.22 12.29 -3.64
N LEU A 41 19.84 11.31 -2.97
CA LEU A 41 20.97 10.57 -3.51
C LEU A 41 20.52 9.68 -4.68
N ALA A 42 19.36 9.04 -4.54
CA ALA A 42 18.77 8.25 -5.61
C ALA A 42 18.57 9.08 -6.89
N LYS A 43 17.93 10.25 -6.78
CA LYS A 43 17.72 11.19 -7.91
C LYS A 43 19.03 11.55 -8.60
N ARG A 44 20.09 11.87 -7.84
CA ARG A 44 21.41 12.22 -8.40
C ARG A 44 22.03 11.08 -9.22
N HIS A 45 22.05 9.87 -8.66
CA HIS A 45 22.65 8.71 -9.34
C HIS A 45 21.80 8.22 -10.52
N LEU A 46 20.47 8.28 -10.41
CA LEU A 46 19.55 7.93 -11.49
C LEU A 46 19.61 8.93 -12.65
N ARG A 47 19.71 10.24 -12.36
CA ARG A 47 19.97 11.26 -13.39
C ARG A 47 21.28 10.95 -14.13
N LYS A 48 22.34 10.57 -13.42
CA LYS A 48 23.60 10.13 -14.04
C LYS A 48 23.40 8.89 -14.92
N ALA A 49 22.60 7.91 -14.49
CA ALA A 49 22.27 6.75 -15.32
C ALA A 49 21.56 7.15 -16.63
N THR A 50 20.56 8.05 -16.56
CA THR A 50 19.84 8.54 -17.75
C THR A 50 20.69 9.41 -18.68
N GLN A 51 21.73 10.05 -18.15
CA GLN A 51 22.70 10.82 -18.95
C GLN A 51 23.64 9.90 -19.74
N GLN A 52 24.03 8.77 -19.14
CA GLN A 52 24.88 7.78 -19.82
C GLN A 52 24.11 7.02 -20.91
N ASP A 53 22.87 6.61 -20.62
CA ASP A 53 21.98 6.04 -21.62
C ASP A 53 20.57 6.61 -21.50
N ARG A 54 20.19 7.43 -22.48
CA ARG A 54 18.87 8.04 -22.54
C ARG A 54 17.76 7.04 -22.89
N ARG A 55 18.09 5.91 -23.54
CA ARG A 55 17.14 4.86 -23.93
C ARG A 55 16.98 3.80 -22.85
N PHE A 56 17.64 3.95 -21.71
CA PHE A 56 17.52 3.00 -20.61
C PHE A 56 16.22 3.22 -19.81
N GLY A 57 15.13 2.60 -20.27
CA GLY A 57 13.77 2.74 -19.71
C GLY A 57 13.66 2.49 -18.19
N PRO A 58 14.29 1.44 -17.62
CA PRO A 58 14.24 1.20 -16.18
C PRO A 58 14.79 2.35 -15.32
N ALA A 59 15.80 3.08 -15.79
CA ALA A 59 16.31 4.24 -15.06
C ALA A 59 15.31 5.40 -15.02
N TRP A 60 14.56 5.63 -16.10
CA TRP A 60 13.49 6.62 -16.11
C TRP A 60 12.33 6.23 -15.18
N LEU A 61 11.96 4.95 -15.14
CA LEU A 61 10.98 4.45 -14.17
C LEU A 61 11.45 4.65 -12.72
N ALA A 62 12.68 4.25 -12.39
CA ALA A 62 13.23 4.45 -11.06
C ALA A 62 13.36 5.93 -10.69
N LEU A 63 13.70 6.79 -11.65
CA LEU A 63 13.75 8.24 -11.43
C LEU A 63 12.36 8.80 -11.14
N GLY A 64 11.32 8.31 -11.84
CA GLY A 64 9.93 8.62 -11.54
C GLY A 64 9.55 8.21 -10.10
N HIS A 65 9.90 7.00 -9.68
CA HIS A 65 9.66 6.55 -8.29
C HIS A 65 10.39 7.44 -7.27
N ALA A 66 11.59 7.93 -7.59
CA ALA A 66 12.35 8.81 -6.73
C ALA A 66 11.64 10.17 -6.52
N TYR A 67 11.11 10.76 -7.60
CA TYR A 67 10.34 12.01 -7.51
C TYR A 67 9.00 11.81 -6.82
N ALA A 68 8.30 10.71 -7.12
CA ALA A 68 7.05 10.33 -6.47
C ALA A 68 7.20 10.24 -4.95
N ALA A 69 8.29 9.60 -4.50
CA ALA A 69 8.58 9.44 -3.08
C ALA A 69 8.89 10.77 -2.35
N ASP A 70 9.30 11.81 -3.09
CA ASP A 70 9.50 13.17 -2.59
C ASP A 70 8.26 14.08 -2.79
N ASN A 71 7.15 13.54 -3.33
CA ASN A 71 5.94 14.27 -3.73
C ASN A 71 6.16 15.34 -4.82
N GLU A 72 7.21 15.18 -5.65
CA GLU A 72 7.44 16.02 -6.83
C GLU A 72 6.65 15.48 -8.04
N HIS A 73 5.32 15.56 -7.99
CA HIS A 73 4.41 14.89 -8.93
C HIS A 73 4.65 15.25 -10.40
N ASP A 74 4.84 16.53 -10.73
CA ASP A 74 5.05 16.96 -12.12
C ASP A 74 6.33 16.36 -12.73
N GLN A 75 7.41 16.31 -11.94
CA GLN A 75 8.67 15.71 -12.36
C GLN A 75 8.58 14.19 -12.46
N ALA A 76 7.81 13.55 -11.57
CA ALA A 76 7.52 12.13 -11.62
C ALA A 76 6.76 11.76 -12.91
N ILE A 77 5.69 12.49 -13.22
CA ILE A 77 4.89 12.30 -14.44
C ILE A 77 5.77 12.48 -15.68
N ALA A 78 6.61 13.52 -15.74
CA ALA A 78 7.52 13.73 -16.85
C ALA A 78 8.48 12.54 -17.05
N ALA A 79 9.06 12.02 -15.96
CA ALA A 79 9.93 10.84 -16.01
C ALA A 79 9.18 9.59 -16.48
N TYR A 80 7.97 9.33 -15.98
CA TYR A 80 7.16 8.19 -16.42
C TYR A 80 6.70 8.31 -17.87
N CYS A 81 6.38 9.51 -18.36
CA CYS A 81 6.05 9.75 -19.77
C CYS A 81 7.24 9.41 -20.68
N THR A 82 8.46 9.81 -20.30
CA THR A 82 9.66 9.41 -21.05
C THR A 82 9.90 7.91 -20.99
N ALA A 83 9.65 7.27 -19.84
CA ALA A 83 9.72 5.82 -19.72
C ALA A 83 8.69 5.11 -20.60
N ALA A 84 7.47 5.63 -20.71
CA ALA A 84 6.40 5.07 -21.56
C ALA A 84 6.76 5.12 -23.06
N GLN A 85 7.45 6.18 -23.49
CA GLN A 85 7.91 6.30 -24.89
C GLN A 85 9.00 5.28 -25.25
N ILE A 86 9.81 4.90 -24.27
CA ILE A 86 10.90 3.92 -24.41
C ILE A 86 10.35 2.49 -24.27
N VAL A 87 9.56 2.24 -23.23
CA VAL A 87 8.99 0.92 -22.90
C VAL A 87 7.56 0.81 -23.43
N ARG A 88 7.42 0.84 -24.75
CA ARG A 88 6.13 1.01 -25.46
C ARG A 88 5.07 -0.06 -25.18
N CYS A 89 5.49 -1.28 -24.83
CA CYS A 89 4.58 -2.41 -24.59
C CYS A 89 4.29 -2.67 -23.12
N SER A 90 4.83 -1.88 -22.19
CA SER A 90 4.58 -2.07 -20.76
C SER A 90 3.41 -1.21 -20.29
N HIS A 91 2.52 -1.80 -19.49
CA HIS A 91 1.47 -1.08 -18.78
C HIS A 91 1.99 -0.34 -17.54
N ILE A 92 3.19 -0.67 -17.06
CA ILE A 92 3.76 -0.18 -15.80
C ILE A 92 3.94 1.35 -15.79
N PRO A 93 4.58 1.99 -16.79
CA PRO A 93 4.70 3.44 -16.80
C PRO A 93 3.33 4.15 -16.81
N MET A 94 2.36 3.63 -17.55
CA MET A 94 1.01 4.21 -17.65
C MET A 94 0.25 4.09 -16.33
N MET A 95 0.39 2.95 -15.64
CA MET A 95 -0.15 2.77 -14.30
C MET A 95 0.40 3.84 -13.35
N TYR A 96 1.72 4.02 -13.28
CA TYR A 96 2.32 5.01 -12.37
C TYR A 96 1.95 6.45 -12.72
N ILE A 97 1.79 6.81 -14.00
CA ILE A 97 1.23 8.12 -14.39
C ILE A 97 -0.17 8.29 -13.79
N GLY A 98 -1.02 7.27 -13.87
CA GLY A 98 -2.35 7.27 -13.27
C GLY A 98 -2.32 7.43 -11.75
N VAL A 99 -1.36 6.79 -11.06
CA VAL A 99 -1.14 6.92 -9.61
C VAL A 99 -0.73 8.34 -9.24
N GLU A 100 0.20 8.96 -9.97
CA GLU A 100 0.61 10.36 -9.71
C GLU A 100 -0.55 11.35 -9.89
N TYR A 101 -1.39 11.15 -10.91
CA TYR A 101 -2.60 11.97 -11.06
C TYR A 101 -3.60 11.75 -9.91
N SER A 102 -3.71 10.53 -9.36
CA SER A 102 -4.54 10.24 -8.18
C SER A 102 -4.00 10.94 -6.93
N ALA A 103 -2.68 11.01 -6.77
CA ALA A 103 -2.00 11.73 -5.69
C ALA A 103 -2.15 13.25 -5.83
N SER A 104 -2.14 13.75 -7.08
CA SER A 104 -2.35 15.16 -7.43
C SER A 104 -3.83 15.59 -7.43
N ASN A 105 -4.75 14.76 -6.92
CA ASN A 105 -6.21 14.97 -6.92
C ASN A 105 -6.87 15.13 -8.31
N ASN A 106 -6.20 14.74 -9.39
CA ASN A 106 -6.76 14.79 -10.73
C ASN A 106 -7.38 13.44 -11.13
N HIS A 107 -8.56 13.15 -10.56
CA HIS A 107 -9.21 11.86 -10.64
C HIS A 107 -9.60 11.43 -12.07
N ILE A 108 -9.98 12.38 -12.92
CA ILE A 108 -10.45 12.10 -14.29
C ILE A 108 -9.29 11.56 -15.15
N LEU A 109 -8.14 12.23 -15.11
CA LEU A 109 -6.95 11.80 -15.84
C LEU A 109 -6.41 10.48 -15.27
N SER A 110 -6.39 10.36 -13.94
CA SER A 110 -6.00 9.13 -13.25
C SER A 110 -6.80 7.93 -13.75
N GLU A 111 -8.14 8.04 -13.79
CA GLU A 111 -9.01 6.96 -14.23
C GLU A 111 -8.73 6.56 -15.70
N ARG A 112 -8.51 7.56 -16.57
CA ARG A 112 -8.21 7.32 -17.99
C ARG A 112 -6.91 6.54 -18.17
N PHE A 113 -5.82 6.95 -17.50
CA PHE A 113 -4.54 6.26 -17.59
C PHE A 113 -4.57 4.86 -16.97
N LEU A 114 -5.26 4.68 -15.84
CA LEU A 114 -5.41 3.37 -15.19
C LEU A 114 -6.27 2.41 -16.03
N LYS A 115 -7.36 2.88 -16.66
CA LYS A 115 -8.14 2.07 -17.60
C LYS A 115 -7.31 1.65 -18.81
N TYR A 116 -6.51 2.56 -19.37
CA TYR A 116 -5.60 2.26 -20.47
C TYR A 116 -4.50 1.26 -20.11
N ALA A 117 -4.01 1.29 -18.85
CA ALA A 117 -3.09 0.29 -18.33
C ALA A 117 -3.78 -1.07 -18.16
N ARG A 118 -5.04 -1.09 -17.67
CA ARG A 118 -5.85 -2.31 -17.52
C ARG A 118 -6.15 -3.00 -18.85
N GLU A 119 -6.36 -2.24 -19.92
CA GLU A 119 -6.57 -2.80 -21.27
C GLU A 119 -5.36 -3.61 -21.75
N ARG A 120 -4.14 -3.23 -21.34
CA ARG A 120 -2.90 -3.96 -21.67
C ARG A 120 -2.67 -5.17 -20.80
N ASN A 121 -2.90 -5.02 -19.50
CA ASN A 121 -2.78 -6.12 -18.55
C ASN A 121 -3.98 -6.12 -17.59
N PRO A 122 -5.04 -6.88 -17.89
CA PRO A 122 -6.23 -6.93 -17.05
C PRO A 122 -6.00 -7.68 -15.74
N ASN A 123 -4.96 -8.52 -15.66
CA ASN A 123 -4.67 -9.40 -14.54
C ASN A 123 -3.65 -8.80 -13.56
N ASP A 124 -3.32 -7.51 -13.68
CA ASP A 124 -2.44 -6.86 -12.71
C ASP A 124 -3.23 -6.41 -11.47
N PRO A 125 -3.01 -7.03 -10.29
CA PRO A 125 -3.71 -6.64 -9.07
C PRO A 125 -3.42 -5.21 -8.62
N ALA A 126 -2.26 -4.64 -8.97
CA ALA A 126 -1.92 -3.25 -8.62
C ALA A 126 -2.82 -2.24 -9.36
N ILE A 127 -3.13 -2.49 -10.64
CA ILE A 127 -4.02 -1.61 -11.40
C ILE A 127 -5.44 -1.64 -10.83
N LEU A 128 -5.93 -2.83 -10.48
CA LEU A 128 -7.26 -3.00 -9.88
C LEU A 128 -7.35 -2.35 -8.50
N HIS A 129 -6.28 -2.44 -7.70
CA HIS A 129 -6.17 -1.76 -6.41
C HIS A 129 -6.26 -0.24 -6.56
N GLU A 130 -5.55 0.34 -7.52
CA GLU A 130 -5.57 1.78 -7.78
C GLU A 130 -6.92 2.27 -8.33
N LEU A 131 -7.52 1.52 -9.25
CA LEU A 131 -8.89 1.81 -9.73
C LEU A 131 -9.92 1.71 -8.60
N GLY A 132 -9.80 0.73 -7.71
CA GLY A 132 -10.66 0.57 -6.53
C GLY A 132 -10.52 1.74 -5.55
N SER A 133 -9.29 2.18 -5.30
CA SER A 133 -8.98 3.38 -4.50
C SER A 133 -9.62 4.64 -5.11
N LEU A 134 -9.55 4.79 -6.43
CA LEU A 134 -10.14 5.91 -7.14
C LEU A 134 -11.68 5.88 -7.12
N ALA A 135 -12.28 4.71 -7.29
CA ALA A 135 -13.72 4.50 -7.16
C ALA A 135 -14.21 4.84 -5.75
N PHE A 136 -13.44 4.46 -4.72
CA PHE A 136 -13.70 4.82 -3.33
C PHE A 136 -13.68 6.34 -3.11
N LYS A 137 -12.65 7.04 -3.61
CA LYS A 137 -12.59 8.52 -3.57
C LYS A 137 -13.79 9.17 -4.27
N SER A 138 -14.30 8.52 -5.33
CA SER A 138 -15.49 8.95 -6.08
C SER A 138 -16.83 8.52 -5.45
N LYS A 139 -16.81 7.94 -4.24
CA LYS A 139 -17.98 7.39 -3.51
C LYS A 139 -18.72 6.27 -4.24
N ARG A 140 -18.09 5.63 -5.23
CA ARG A 140 -18.60 4.46 -5.95
C ARG A 140 -18.22 3.19 -5.18
N TYR A 141 -18.81 3.01 -4.00
CA TYR A 141 -18.38 1.98 -3.03
C TYR A 141 -18.61 0.54 -3.51
N THR A 142 -19.70 0.27 -4.24
CA THR A 142 -19.99 -1.06 -4.79
C THR A 142 -18.95 -1.46 -5.84
N GLU A 143 -18.66 -0.57 -6.78
CA GLU A 143 -17.62 -0.78 -7.80
C GLU A 143 -16.23 -0.92 -7.16
N ALA A 144 -15.91 -0.09 -6.16
CA ALA A 144 -14.67 -0.20 -5.41
C ALA A 144 -14.52 -1.56 -4.73
N LEU A 145 -15.61 -2.09 -4.16
CA LEU A 145 -15.62 -3.41 -3.53
C LEU A 145 -15.28 -4.52 -4.53
N ASP A 146 -15.92 -4.51 -5.70
CA ASP A 146 -15.72 -5.53 -6.73
C ASP A 146 -14.28 -5.49 -7.28
N LEU A 147 -13.76 -4.30 -7.55
CA LEU A 147 -12.39 -4.10 -8.03
C LEU A 147 -11.35 -4.57 -7.00
N LEU A 148 -11.51 -4.19 -5.73
CA LEU A 148 -10.57 -4.57 -4.67
C LEU A 148 -10.64 -6.05 -4.32
N LYS A 149 -11.84 -6.66 -4.34
CA LYS A 149 -11.98 -8.12 -4.17
C LYS A 149 -11.29 -8.89 -5.29
N HIS A 150 -11.42 -8.41 -6.53
CA HIS A 150 -10.74 -9.03 -7.66
C HIS A 150 -9.22 -8.87 -7.59
N ALA A 151 -8.74 -7.68 -7.17
CA ALA A 151 -7.32 -7.48 -6.89
C ALA A 151 -6.81 -8.46 -5.80
N TYR A 152 -7.61 -8.66 -4.75
CA TYR A 152 -7.29 -9.55 -3.64
C TYR A 152 -7.22 -11.02 -4.06
N SER A 153 -8.15 -11.50 -4.90
CA SER A 153 -8.11 -12.88 -5.39
C SER A 153 -6.88 -13.14 -6.24
N ILE A 154 -6.55 -12.23 -7.17
CA ILE A 154 -5.35 -12.37 -8.01
C ILE A 154 -4.07 -12.30 -7.15
N ALA A 155 -4.01 -11.40 -6.18
CA ALA A 155 -2.85 -11.28 -5.29
C ALA A 155 -2.61 -12.56 -4.48
N LEU A 156 -3.67 -13.24 -4.03
CA LEU A 156 -3.57 -14.54 -3.36
C LEU A 156 -3.11 -15.65 -4.30
N GLU A 157 -3.64 -15.70 -5.53
CA GLU A 157 -3.23 -16.68 -6.53
C GLU A 157 -1.75 -16.54 -6.91
N LEU A 158 -1.25 -15.31 -7.03
CA LEU A 158 0.16 -15.03 -7.35
C LEU A 158 1.14 -15.30 -6.20
N SER A 159 0.64 -15.44 -4.97
CA SER A 159 1.47 -15.56 -3.75
C SER A 159 1.34 -16.90 -3.06
N ASP A 160 0.89 -17.94 -3.77
CA ASP A 160 0.64 -19.28 -3.22
C ASP A 160 -0.19 -19.23 -1.93
N GLN A 161 -1.21 -18.37 -1.93
CA GLN A 161 -2.12 -18.08 -0.80
C GLN A 161 -1.51 -17.36 0.41
N VAL A 162 -0.24 -16.92 0.35
CA VAL A 162 0.43 -16.19 1.43
C VAL A 162 0.75 -14.77 1.00
N LEU A 163 -0.07 -13.82 1.41
CA LEU A 163 0.12 -12.41 1.07
C LEU A 163 1.40 -11.84 1.70
N ALA A 164 2.20 -11.19 0.87
CA ALA A 164 3.35 -10.41 1.34
C ALA A 164 2.90 -9.10 2.02
N PRO A 165 3.72 -8.51 2.92
CA PRO A 165 3.45 -7.21 3.55
C PRO A 165 3.18 -6.06 2.57
N TYR A 166 3.64 -6.19 1.33
CA TYR A 166 3.34 -5.26 0.24
C TYR A 166 1.82 -5.08 -0.01
N TRP A 167 1.01 -6.11 0.25
CA TRP A 167 -0.45 -6.10 0.04
C TRP A 167 -1.25 -5.59 1.24
N GLU A 168 -0.61 -5.14 2.31
CA GLU A 168 -1.29 -4.53 3.46
C GLU A 168 -2.22 -3.36 3.08
N PRO A 169 -1.84 -2.43 2.17
CA PRO A 169 -2.72 -1.34 1.76
C PRO A 169 -3.97 -1.81 1.00
N LEU A 170 -3.90 -2.96 0.33
CA LEU A 170 -5.06 -3.56 -0.35
C LEU A 170 -6.10 -4.00 0.68
N LEU A 171 -5.68 -4.67 1.75
CA LEU A 171 -6.55 -5.10 2.84
C LEU A 171 -7.19 -3.90 3.56
N ASN A 172 -6.41 -2.87 3.87
CA ASN A 172 -6.94 -1.65 4.48
C ASN A 172 -7.97 -0.95 3.59
N ASN A 173 -7.69 -0.80 2.29
CA ASN A 173 -8.64 -0.16 1.37
C ASN A 173 -9.94 -0.97 1.25
N LEU A 174 -9.85 -2.30 1.23
CA LEU A 174 -11.01 -3.18 1.20
C LEU A 174 -11.82 -3.04 2.50
N ALA A 175 -11.15 -2.98 3.66
CA ALA A 175 -11.77 -2.73 4.95
C ALA A 175 -12.47 -1.35 5.02
N HIS A 176 -11.86 -0.31 4.46
CA HIS A 176 -12.47 1.01 4.34
C HIS A 176 -13.76 0.99 3.51
N VAL A 177 -13.77 0.27 2.39
CA VAL A 177 -14.99 0.09 1.59
C VAL A 177 -16.08 -0.60 2.41
N TYR A 178 -15.76 -1.69 3.12
CA TYR A 178 -16.74 -2.38 3.96
C TYR A 178 -17.29 -1.49 5.10
N ARG A 179 -16.43 -0.65 5.70
CA ARG A 179 -16.87 0.33 6.71
C ARG A 179 -17.88 1.32 6.13
N GLU A 180 -17.62 1.87 4.94
CA GLU A 180 -18.57 2.80 4.29
C GLU A 180 -19.87 2.12 3.86
N LEU A 181 -19.84 0.81 3.59
CA LEU A 181 -21.02 0.00 3.31
C LEU A 181 -21.77 -0.44 4.59
N GLY A 182 -21.23 -0.16 5.78
CA GLY A 182 -21.82 -0.49 7.08
C GLY A 182 -21.53 -1.92 7.58
N ASP A 183 -20.74 -2.72 6.85
CA ASP A 183 -20.30 -4.05 7.29
C ASP A 183 -19.05 -3.92 8.17
N TYR A 184 -19.28 -3.51 9.42
CA TYR A 184 -18.21 -3.26 10.39
C TYR A 184 -17.48 -4.54 10.82
N GLU A 185 -18.15 -5.70 10.80
CA GLU A 185 -17.53 -6.97 11.20
C GLU A 185 -16.48 -7.40 10.17
N GLN A 186 -16.84 -7.36 8.87
CA GLN A 186 -15.91 -7.69 7.81
C GLN A 186 -14.77 -6.67 7.70
N ALA A 187 -15.06 -5.38 7.92
CA ALA A 187 -14.03 -4.34 7.97
C ALA A 187 -12.99 -4.61 9.08
N LEU A 188 -13.43 -4.99 10.29
CA LEU A 188 -12.52 -5.34 11.39
C LEU A 188 -11.68 -6.57 11.05
N LYS A 189 -12.27 -7.64 10.50
CA LYS A 189 -11.53 -8.85 10.08
C LYS A 189 -10.39 -8.53 9.12
N LEU A 190 -10.65 -7.65 8.14
CA LEU A 190 -9.65 -7.26 7.15
C LEU A 190 -8.56 -6.35 7.74
N HIS A 191 -8.91 -5.43 8.64
CA HIS A 191 -7.90 -4.65 9.35
C HIS A 191 -7.04 -5.51 10.29
N PHE A 192 -7.61 -6.53 10.93
CA PHE A 192 -6.82 -7.51 11.68
C PHE A 192 -5.88 -8.30 10.77
N ALA A 193 -6.36 -8.75 9.60
CA ALA A 193 -5.50 -9.39 8.60
C ALA A 193 -4.38 -8.46 8.12
N ALA A 194 -4.64 -7.17 7.96
CA ALA A 194 -3.64 -6.16 7.62
C ALA A 194 -2.56 -6.02 8.72
N LEU A 195 -2.96 -6.00 10.00
CA LEU A 195 -2.01 -5.97 11.13
C LEU A 195 -1.15 -7.23 11.25
N ASN A 196 -1.65 -8.38 10.80
CA ASN A 196 -0.85 -9.60 10.74
C ASN A 196 0.22 -9.54 9.63
N LEU A 197 0.04 -8.70 8.60
CA LEU A 197 1.03 -8.48 7.56
C LEU A 197 2.06 -7.43 7.94
N VAL A 198 1.60 -6.31 8.51
CA VAL A 198 2.45 -5.23 9.01
C VAL A 198 2.05 -4.94 10.44
N GLU A 199 2.85 -5.47 11.36
CA GLU A 199 2.67 -5.19 12.78
C GLU A 199 2.80 -3.68 13.04
N ASN A 200 2.01 -3.18 13.99
CA ASN A 200 2.10 -1.82 14.50
C ASN A 200 1.85 -0.70 13.46
N SER A 201 0.97 -0.94 12.47
CA SER A 201 0.50 0.09 11.53
C SER A 201 -0.44 1.10 12.23
N PRO A 202 -0.02 2.37 12.46
CA PRO A 202 -0.85 3.33 13.19
C PRO A 202 -2.15 3.67 12.45
N SER A 203 -2.10 3.77 11.12
CA SER A 203 -3.26 4.03 10.28
C SER A 203 -4.32 2.92 10.38
N THR A 204 -3.89 1.66 10.44
CA THR A 204 -4.81 0.52 10.60
C THR A 204 -5.44 0.51 11.98
N LEU A 205 -4.66 0.76 13.03
CA LEU A 205 -5.15 0.87 14.41
C LEU A 205 -6.17 2.01 14.58
N GLU A 206 -5.91 3.18 13.98
CA GLU A 206 -6.87 4.30 13.95
C GLU A 206 -8.17 3.93 13.25
N SER A 207 -8.07 3.19 12.15
CA SER A 207 -9.23 2.76 11.36
C SER A 207 -10.10 1.77 12.12
N MET A 208 -9.48 0.84 12.84
CA MET A 208 -10.18 -0.06 13.76
C MET A 208 -10.80 0.71 14.93
N GLY A 209 -10.06 1.64 15.54
CA GLY A 209 -10.55 2.51 16.61
C GLY A 209 -11.80 3.29 16.19
N LEU A 210 -11.83 3.78 14.95
CA LEU A 210 -13.01 4.43 14.38
C LEU A 210 -14.20 3.48 14.25
N ILE A 211 -13.99 2.25 13.78
CA ILE A 211 -15.05 1.25 13.67
C ILE A 211 -15.58 0.86 15.05
N TYR A 212 -14.72 0.69 16.05
CA TYR A 212 -15.13 0.45 17.43
C TYR A 212 -15.97 1.60 17.99
N ALA A 213 -15.58 2.86 17.72
CA ALA A 213 -16.36 4.02 18.12
C ALA A 213 -17.73 4.07 17.43
N MET A 214 -17.80 3.74 16.13
CA MET A 214 -19.06 3.67 15.36
C MET A 214 -20.00 2.55 15.85
N THR A 215 -19.45 1.49 16.43
CA THR A 215 -20.20 0.34 16.99
C THR A 215 -20.44 0.46 18.50
N ASN A 216 -20.23 1.65 19.09
CA ASN A 216 -20.36 1.95 20.53
C ASN A 216 -19.44 1.12 21.46
N ARG A 217 -18.38 0.52 20.93
CA ARG A 217 -17.35 -0.21 21.70
C ARG A 217 -16.24 0.74 22.14
N PHE A 218 -16.60 1.74 22.95
CA PHE A 218 -15.71 2.87 23.27
C PHE A 218 -14.43 2.44 24.02
N GLU A 219 -14.48 1.42 24.89
CA GLU A 219 -13.30 0.93 25.61
C GLU A 219 -12.23 0.35 24.66
N GLU A 220 -12.67 -0.33 23.61
CA GLU A 220 -11.79 -0.88 22.59
C GLU A 220 -11.28 0.21 21.65
N ALA A 221 -12.13 1.18 21.32
CA ALA A 221 -11.73 2.36 20.56
C ALA A 221 -10.62 3.14 21.27
N VAL A 222 -10.76 3.38 22.58
CA VAL A 222 -9.74 4.06 23.40
C VAL A 222 -8.42 3.32 23.36
N ARG A 223 -8.43 1.99 23.56
CA ARG A 223 -7.23 1.16 23.49
C ARG A 223 -6.57 1.24 22.11
N ALA A 224 -7.34 1.12 21.04
CA ALA A 224 -6.84 1.21 19.67
C ALA A 224 -6.21 2.59 19.34
N PHE A 225 -6.84 3.68 19.79
CA PHE A 225 -6.25 5.01 19.60
C PHE A 225 -5.00 5.22 20.46
N GLN A 226 -4.96 4.71 21.69
CA GLN A 226 -3.74 4.79 22.53
C GLN A 226 -2.57 4.01 21.91
N THR A 227 -2.82 2.80 21.42
CA THR A 227 -1.78 2.02 20.75
C THR A 227 -1.32 2.72 19.46
N ALA A 228 -2.24 3.25 18.65
CA ALA A 228 -1.88 4.03 17.46
C ALA A 228 -0.97 5.22 17.81
N ILE A 229 -1.32 5.99 18.85
CA ILE A 229 -0.52 7.13 19.33
C ILE A 229 0.88 6.70 19.76
N SER A 230 1.02 5.53 20.39
CA SER A 230 2.32 5.02 20.84
C SER A 230 3.29 4.69 19.70
N PHE A 231 2.77 4.39 18.51
CA PHE A 231 3.57 4.03 17.33
C PHE A 231 3.81 5.19 16.35
N HIS A 232 3.14 6.33 16.53
CA HIS A 232 3.35 7.49 15.69
C HIS A 232 4.73 8.14 15.93
N ALA A 233 5.51 8.29 14.86
CA ALA A 233 6.83 8.89 14.94
C ALA A 233 6.81 10.44 15.02
N ARG A 234 5.71 11.09 14.62
CA ARG A 234 5.58 12.56 14.55
C ARG A 234 4.30 13.06 15.19
N LEU A 235 4.37 14.21 15.85
CA LEU A 235 3.24 14.88 16.49
C LEU A 235 2.09 15.25 15.54
N GLY A 236 2.37 15.47 14.25
CA GLY A 236 1.34 15.77 13.25
C GLY A 236 0.37 14.61 13.01
N ASP A 237 0.92 13.39 13.04
CA ASP A 237 0.20 12.15 12.72
C ASP A 237 -0.71 11.73 13.90
N VAL A 238 -0.40 12.20 15.11
CA VAL A 238 -1.13 11.93 16.36
C VAL A 238 -2.42 12.75 16.52
N LYS A 239 -2.60 13.83 15.76
CA LYS A 239 -3.72 14.79 15.95
C LYS A 239 -5.09 14.14 15.80
N PHE A 240 -5.26 13.29 14.79
CA PHE A 240 -6.51 12.60 14.53
C PHE A 240 -6.84 11.62 15.67
N ALA A 241 -5.94 10.67 15.95
CA ALA A 241 -6.10 9.71 17.03
C ALA A 241 -6.37 10.37 18.39
N SER A 242 -5.65 11.45 18.71
CA SER A 242 -5.84 12.17 19.98
C SER A 242 -7.22 12.83 20.08
N LYS A 243 -7.71 13.42 18.99
CA LYS A 243 -9.05 14.02 18.96
C LYS A 243 -10.12 12.93 19.15
N MET A 244 -10.00 11.83 18.41
CA MET A 244 -10.95 10.71 18.50
C MET A 244 -10.90 10.03 19.87
N LEU A 245 -9.71 9.85 20.45
CA LEU A 245 -9.51 9.35 21.81
C LEU A 245 -10.26 10.22 22.83
N ASN A 246 -10.09 11.54 22.77
CA ASN A 246 -10.78 12.48 23.67
C ASN A 246 -12.31 12.42 23.51
N LEU A 247 -12.81 12.22 22.28
CA LEU A 247 -14.25 12.05 22.04
C LEU A 247 -14.77 10.74 22.65
N CYS A 248 -14.05 9.64 22.45
CA CYS A 248 -14.43 8.34 23.02
C CYS A 248 -14.40 8.36 24.55
N MET A 249 -13.36 8.96 25.15
CA MET A 249 -13.25 9.12 26.61
C MET A 249 -14.39 9.95 27.20
N LYS A 250 -14.78 11.05 26.54
CA LYS A 250 -15.93 11.86 26.97
C LYS A 250 -17.24 11.06 26.93
N GLN A 251 -17.40 10.19 25.94
CA GLN A 251 -18.61 9.37 25.84
C GLN A 251 -18.63 8.29 26.92
N LEU A 252 -17.49 7.66 27.21
CA LEU A 252 -17.34 6.72 28.33
C LEU A 252 -17.71 7.33 29.67
N VAL A 253 -17.25 8.55 29.97
CA VAL A 253 -17.58 9.24 31.23
C VAL A 253 -19.09 9.55 31.32
N LYS A 254 -19.73 9.94 30.22
CA LYS A 254 -21.18 10.14 30.21
C LYS A 254 -21.94 8.83 30.45
N ASP A 255 -21.47 7.73 29.87
CA ASP A 255 -22.09 6.42 30.03
C ASP A 255 -21.88 5.87 31.46
N THR A 256 -20.81 6.26 32.16
CA THR A 256 -20.63 5.93 33.59
C THR A 256 -21.54 6.77 34.48
N ASP A 257 -21.65 8.07 34.22
CA ASP A 257 -22.51 8.97 35.00
C ASP A 257 -24.00 8.59 34.90
N THR A 258 -24.46 8.17 33.71
CA THR A 258 -25.85 7.69 33.54
C THR A 258 -26.12 6.40 34.29
N ARG A 259 -25.17 5.45 34.28
CA ARG A 259 -25.28 4.19 35.03
C ARG A 259 -25.32 4.40 36.54
N GLU A 260 -24.63 5.41 37.08
CA GLU A 260 -24.70 5.75 38.51
C GLU A 260 -26.05 6.37 38.91
N THR A 261 -26.71 7.10 38.00
CA THR A 261 -28.04 7.70 38.26
C THR A 261 -29.22 6.73 38.14
N GLU A 262 -29.06 5.58 37.49
CA GLU A 262 -30.13 4.57 37.33
C GLU A 262 -30.19 3.55 38.48
N VAL A 263 -29.33 3.65 39.50
CA VAL A 263 -29.40 2.77 40.68
C VAL A 263 -30.60 3.16 41.55
N PRO A 264 -31.63 2.30 41.73
CA PRO A 264 -32.78 2.64 42.55
C PRO A 264 -32.40 2.76 44.04
N PRO A 265 -33.01 3.69 44.80
CA PRO A 265 -32.69 3.88 46.20
C PRO A 265 -33.29 2.73 47.02
N GLY A 266 -32.46 1.75 47.37
CA GLY A 266 -32.83 0.75 48.36
C GLY A 266 -32.23 -0.63 48.14
N ARG A 267 -30.99 -0.82 48.58
CA ARG A 267 -30.64 -1.96 49.43
C ARG A 267 -29.39 -1.62 50.23
N GLY A 268 -29.53 -1.81 51.53
CA GLY A 268 -28.55 -1.42 52.53
C GLY A 268 -27.17 -2.03 52.30
N ILE A 269 -26.21 -1.28 52.80
CA ILE A 269 -24.81 -1.60 53.02
C ILE A 269 -24.66 -3.09 53.40
N LEU A 270 -24.06 -3.88 52.52
CA LEU A 270 -23.28 -5.04 52.94
C LEU A 270 -21.82 -4.73 52.60
N GLU A 271 -21.01 -4.70 53.65
CA GLU A 271 -19.56 -4.48 53.61
C GLU A 271 -18.89 -5.40 52.59
N SER A 272 -17.97 -4.85 51.80
CA SER A 272 -17.09 -5.61 50.92
C SER A 272 -16.05 -6.41 51.74
N PRO A 273 -15.71 -7.65 51.35
CA PRO A 273 -14.56 -8.35 51.94
C PRO A 273 -13.24 -7.72 51.43
N PRO A 274 -12.12 -7.90 52.16
CA PRO A 274 -10.87 -7.21 51.86
C PRO A 274 -10.24 -7.70 50.54
N PRO A 275 -9.31 -6.93 49.95
CA PRO A 275 -8.77 -7.22 48.62
C PRO A 275 -7.88 -8.47 48.67
N SER A 276 -8.40 -9.59 48.16
CA SER A 276 -7.58 -10.75 47.82
C SER A 276 -6.76 -10.43 46.56
N ALA A 277 -5.45 -10.57 46.70
CA ALA A 277 -4.40 -10.31 45.73
C ALA A 277 -4.78 -10.54 44.25
N PHE A 278 -4.49 -9.52 43.43
CA PHE A 278 -4.38 -9.61 41.98
C PHE A 278 -3.48 -10.80 41.60
N LEU A 279 -4.09 -11.81 40.97
CA LEU A 279 -3.38 -12.71 40.09
C LEU A 279 -3.67 -12.28 38.64
N PRO A 280 -2.66 -12.16 37.77
CA PRO A 280 -2.88 -11.83 36.37
C PRO A 280 -3.58 -13.01 35.69
N ILE A 281 -4.76 -12.76 35.11
CA ILE A 281 -5.45 -13.74 34.26
C ILE A 281 -4.75 -13.72 32.89
N PRO A 282 -4.35 -14.88 32.32
CA PRO A 282 -3.62 -14.92 31.06
C PRO A 282 -4.51 -14.53 29.88
N LEU A 283 -3.93 -13.84 28.90
CA LEU A 283 -4.47 -13.72 27.55
C LEU A 283 -4.59 -15.12 26.94
N GLN A 284 -5.80 -15.67 26.93
CA GLN A 284 -6.09 -16.93 26.26
C GLN A 284 -6.25 -16.65 24.75
N LEU A 285 -5.18 -16.87 23.98
CA LEU A 285 -5.25 -17.05 22.53
C LEU A 285 -6.00 -18.36 22.24
N PRO A 286 -6.95 -18.39 21.29
CA PRO A 286 -7.57 -19.65 20.91
C PRO A 286 -6.61 -20.50 20.06
N GLY A 287 -6.07 -21.55 20.69
CA GLY A 287 -5.90 -22.88 20.10
C GLY A 287 -4.70 -23.12 19.18
N GLU A 288 -3.54 -23.44 19.77
CA GLU A 288 -2.55 -24.32 19.16
C GLU A 288 -2.53 -25.66 19.90
N GLU A 289 -2.70 -26.76 19.16
CA GLU A 289 -2.14 -28.09 19.44
C GLU A 289 -1.93 -28.82 18.10
N PRO A 290 -1.04 -29.82 18.00
CA PRO A 290 0.37 -29.79 18.33
C PRO A 290 1.24 -30.14 17.09
N VAL A 291 2.50 -29.73 17.16
CA VAL A 291 3.55 -29.98 16.17
C VAL A 291 3.75 -31.48 15.93
N LEU A 292 3.51 -31.93 14.70
CA LEU A 292 4.08 -33.16 14.14
C LEU A 292 5.09 -32.75 13.07
N GLY A 293 6.33 -33.19 13.28
CA GLY A 293 7.53 -32.66 12.66
C GLY A 293 7.52 -32.65 11.13
N VAL A 294 8.02 -31.54 10.58
CA VAL A 294 8.36 -31.42 9.16
C VAL A 294 9.88 -31.24 9.07
N PRO A 295 10.58 -32.08 8.29
CA PRO A 295 12.04 -32.02 8.17
C PRO A 295 12.45 -30.74 7.44
N SER A 296 13.60 -30.18 7.87
CA SER A 296 14.30 -29.12 7.15
C SER A 296 14.60 -29.54 5.72
N ILE A 297 13.83 -29.00 4.77
CA ILE A 297 14.15 -29.06 3.34
C ILE A 297 14.65 -27.68 2.95
N LYS A 298 15.97 -27.59 2.72
CA LYS A 298 16.59 -26.57 1.90
C LYS A 298 15.85 -26.55 0.55
N ALA A 299 15.19 -25.45 0.23
CA ALA A 299 14.73 -25.21 -1.12
C ALA A 299 15.78 -24.35 -1.84
N ASP A 300 16.72 -25.04 -2.48
CA ASP A 300 17.28 -24.55 -3.74
C ASP A 300 16.11 -24.51 -4.73
N MET A 301 15.63 -23.33 -5.09
CA MET A 301 14.85 -23.13 -6.30
C MET A 301 15.23 -21.78 -6.91
N ASP A 302 16.18 -21.86 -7.84
CA ASP A 302 16.33 -20.93 -8.94
C ASP A 302 14.98 -20.78 -9.66
N VAL A 303 14.30 -19.66 -9.46
CA VAL A 303 13.27 -19.19 -10.40
C VAL A 303 13.84 -17.96 -11.09
N VAL A 304 14.58 -18.26 -12.15
CA VAL A 304 14.94 -17.30 -13.20
C VAL A 304 13.63 -16.72 -13.73
N TYR A 305 13.40 -15.44 -13.46
CA TYR A 305 12.36 -14.67 -14.12
C TYR A 305 12.76 -14.56 -15.61
N HIS A 306 12.26 -15.48 -16.43
CA HIS A 306 12.28 -15.31 -17.88
C HIS A 306 11.20 -14.31 -18.25
N PRO A 307 11.53 -13.15 -18.83
CA PRO A 307 10.53 -12.30 -19.44
C PRO A 307 10.03 -13.03 -20.69
N THR A 308 8.84 -13.62 -20.63
CA THR A 308 8.11 -14.02 -21.83
C THR A 308 7.77 -12.74 -22.59
N GLN A 309 8.55 -12.44 -23.63
CA GLN A 309 8.19 -11.45 -24.64
C GLN A 309 6.86 -11.88 -25.26
N PRO A 310 5.82 -11.03 -25.31
CA PRO A 310 4.78 -11.23 -26.30
C PRO A 310 5.40 -11.00 -27.69
N ALA A 311 5.29 -11.99 -28.55
CA ALA A 311 5.73 -11.94 -29.94
C ALA A 311 5.04 -10.77 -30.66
N CYS A 312 5.79 -9.70 -30.89
CA CYS A 312 5.45 -8.69 -31.88
C CYS A 312 6.31 -9.00 -33.10
N ASP A 313 5.78 -9.82 -34.01
CA ASP A 313 6.21 -9.88 -35.41
C ASP A 313 5.07 -10.48 -36.23
N LYS A 314 4.35 -9.63 -36.95
CA LYS A 314 4.06 -9.88 -38.36
C LYS A 314 4.07 -8.55 -39.09
N ASP A 315 5.04 -8.48 -39.99
CA ASP A 315 5.18 -7.54 -41.07
C ASP A 315 3.87 -7.34 -41.85
N VAL A 316 3.55 -6.07 -42.13
CA VAL A 316 2.92 -5.69 -43.38
C VAL A 316 3.68 -4.48 -43.89
N SER A 317 4.60 -4.73 -44.82
CA SER A 317 5.19 -3.72 -45.69
C SER A 317 4.18 -3.30 -46.76
N ASP A 318 4.11 -1.99 -46.96
CA ASP A 318 3.79 -1.26 -48.19
C ASP A 318 2.43 -1.44 -48.87
N SER A 319 1.57 -0.44 -48.69
CA SER A 319 1.04 0.31 -49.83
C SER A 319 0.75 1.76 -49.41
N VAL A 320 1.50 2.66 -50.02
CA VAL A 320 1.27 4.11 -50.13
C VAL A 320 -0.17 4.37 -50.55
N ASP A 321 -0.85 5.32 -49.89
CA ASP A 321 -1.66 6.36 -50.53
C ASP A 321 -2.04 7.43 -49.49
N ASP A 322 -2.10 8.66 -50.01
CA ASP A 322 -2.06 9.97 -49.34
C ASP A 322 -3.30 10.37 -48.51
N ASP A 323 -3.13 11.49 -47.80
CA ASP A 323 -4.14 12.43 -47.29
C ASP A 323 -4.95 12.04 -46.04
N ASP A 324 -4.57 12.58 -44.87
CA ASP A 324 -5.21 13.80 -44.35
C ASP A 324 -4.74 14.17 -42.93
N ASP A 325 -4.55 15.47 -42.78
CA ASP A 325 -4.12 16.28 -41.66
C ASP A 325 -5.08 16.18 -40.45
N VAL A 326 -4.62 15.74 -39.26
CA VAL A 326 -5.15 16.24 -37.98
C VAL A 326 -4.03 16.27 -36.93
N SER A 327 -3.47 17.45 -36.77
CA SER A 327 -2.76 17.91 -35.58
C SER A 327 -3.73 18.00 -34.39
N MET A 328 -3.43 17.32 -33.28
CA MET A 328 -3.97 17.65 -31.96
C MET A 328 -2.85 18.22 -31.10
N GLU A 329 -2.78 19.55 -31.09
CA GLU A 329 -2.05 20.32 -30.09
C GLU A 329 -2.72 20.16 -28.71
N PHE A 330 -1.89 20.05 -27.69
CA PHE A 330 -2.28 20.05 -26.29
C PHE A 330 -2.66 21.47 -25.85
N VAL A 331 -3.86 21.62 -25.27
CA VAL A 331 -4.21 22.67 -24.31
C VAL A 331 -4.78 22.01 -23.07
#